data_AF-A0A8H5YKG4-F1
#
_entry.id   AF-A0A8H5YKG4-F1
#
_cell.length_a   1.000
_cell.length_b   1.000
_cell.length_c   1.000
_cell.angle_alpha   90.00
_cell.angle_beta   90.00
_cell.angle_gamma   90.00
#
_symmetry.space_group_name_H-M   'P 1'
#
loop_
_entity.id
_entity.type
_entity.pdbx_description
1 polymer ?
#
loop_
_entity_poly.entity_id
_entity_poly.type
_entity_poly.pdbx_seq_one_letter_code
_entity_poly.pdbx_strand_id
1 'polypeptide(L)'
;MPESTLTSPGPHSLKARDEQEKSPSHLGEVETIRNGSSDPERNEDTHRGFKPRHSQMIAVGGAIGTSLFLGTAQVLRIGGPLFLLISYGVLSILIYCIVTGIAKVATYLPVPGGTMAYYGHKYVSRSMGFAMGYLYWYSLGILIPY
;
A
#
# COMPACT_ATOMS: atom_id res chain seq x y z
N MET A 1 21.19 -61.08 15.71
CA MET A 1 19.82 -61.38 16.19
C MET A 1 19.94 -61.99 17.57
N PRO A 2 19.17 -61.54 18.58
CA PRO A 2 17.70 -61.66 18.67
C PRO A 2 16.98 -60.33 19.06
N GLU A 3 15.78 -59.93 18.62
CA GLU A 3 14.39 -60.45 18.58
C GLU A 3 13.48 -60.14 19.81
N SER A 4 12.24 -59.70 19.50
CA SER A 4 11.06 -59.37 20.35
C SER A 4 11.14 -58.07 21.19
N THR A 5 10.15 -57.18 21.20
CA THR A 5 8.78 -57.39 21.72
C THR A 5 7.74 -56.43 21.10
N LEU A 6 6.69 -57.01 20.53
CA LEU A 6 5.35 -56.43 20.30
C LEU A 6 4.55 -56.44 21.61
N THR A 7 4.03 -55.28 22.06
CA THR A 7 2.83 -55.13 22.92
C THR A 7 2.56 -53.61 23.03
N SER A 8 1.38 -53.00 22.96
CA SER A 8 -0.02 -53.40 23.05
C SER A 8 -0.90 -52.23 22.51
N PRO A 9 -2.10 -52.46 21.94
CA PRO A 9 -2.98 -51.41 21.40
C PRO A 9 -3.89 -50.78 22.48
N GLY A 10 -3.96 -49.45 22.51
CA GLY A 10 -4.80 -48.68 23.43
C GLY A 10 -6.22 -48.40 22.89
N PRO A 11 -7.26 -48.29 23.75
CA PRO A 11 -8.66 -48.49 23.40
C PRO A 11 -9.43 -47.16 23.28
N HIS A 12 -9.71 -46.68 22.07
CA HIS A 12 -10.68 -45.57 21.88
C HIS A 12 -11.49 -45.69 20.59
N SER A 13 -11.68 -46.91 20.08
CA SER A 13 -12.57 -47.20 18.94
C SER A 13 -13.93 -47.72 19.43
N LEU A 14 -14.65 -46.91 20.22
CA LEU A 14 -16.04 -47.18 20.64
C LEU A 14 -16.75 -45.84 20.92
N LYS A 15 -17.05 -45.06 19.88
CA LYS A 15 -18.10 -44.03 19.94
C LYS A 15 -18.64 -43.62 18.58
N ALA A 16 -18.77 -44.61 17.68
CA ALA A 16 -19.67 -44.52 16.55
C ALA A 16 -20.84 -45.46 16.84
N ARG A 17 -22.07 -45.02 16.54
CA ARG A 17 -23.34 -45.78 16.54
C ARG A 17 -24.22 -45.68 17.79
N ASP A 18 -24.53 -44.47 18.23
CA ASP A 18 -25.77 -44.04 18.89
C ASP A 18 -25.61 -42.50 18.95
N GLU A 19 -26.26 -41.63 18.19
CA GLU A 19 -27.70 -41.44 18.01
C GLU A 19 -27.91 -40.62 16.73
N GLN A 20 -28.15 -41.31 15.62
CA GLN A 20 -28.76 -40.68 14.46
C GLN A 20 -30.28 -40.75 14.66
N GLU A 21 -30.96 -39.63 14.36
CA GLU A 21 -32.35 -39.56 13.86
C GLU A 21 -33.50 -39.21 14.82
N LYS A 22 -33.95 -37.94 14.77
CA LYS A 22 -35.37 -37.59 14.56
C LYS A 22 -35.56 -36.16 13.99
N SER A 23 -35.98 -36.10 12.71
CA SER A 23 -36.54 -34.94 11.97
C SER A 23 -38.10 -34.98 12.07
N PRO A 24 -38.96 -34.02 11.61
CA PRO A 24 -38.77 -32.75 10.87
C PRO A 24 -39.69 -31.55 11.29
N SER A 25 -39.54 -30.44 10.55
CA SER A 25 -40.54 -29.42 10.12
C SER A 25 -41.26 -28.51 11.13
N HIS A 26 -40.92 -27.21 11.11
CA HIS A 26 -41.84 -26.07 10.88
C HIS A 26 -40.99 -24.93 10.28
N LEU A 27 -41.03 -24.77 8.96
CA LEU A 27 -41.69 -23.67 8.26
C LEU A 27 -41.05 -22.29 8.47
N GLY A 28 -40.13 -21.98 7.54
CA GLY A 28 -40.09 -20.74 6.76
C GLY A 28 -40.05 -19.41 7.50
N GLU A 29 -38.86 -18.83 7.61
CA GLU A 29 -38.69 -17.37 7.56
C GLU A 29 -37.37 -17.07 6.82
N VAL A 30 -37.51 -16.73 5.54
CA VAL A 30 -36.69 -15.78 4.78
C VAL A 30 -35.18 -16.10 4.65
N GLU A 31 -34.85 -16.85 3.60
CA GLU A 31 -33.61 -16.56 2.86
C GLU A 31 -33.81 -15.30 2.02
N THR A 32 -32.74 -14.49 1.91
CA THR A 32 -32.32 -13.73 0.71
C THR A 32 -32.21 -12.20 0.89
N ILE A 33 -30.95 -11.79 1.10
CA ILE A 33 -30.26 -10.50 0.82
C ILE A 33 -30.30 -9.38 1.88
N ARG A 34 -29.25 -9.34 2.71
CA ARG A 34 -28.19 -8.30 2.65
C ARG A 34 -27.09 -8.66 3.65
N ASN A 35 -26.30 -9.67 3.30
CA ASN A 35 -25.00 -9.87 3.92
C ASN A 35 -24.06 -8.77 3.43
N GLY A 36 -23.59 -7.96 4.36
CA GLY A 36 -22.61 -6.91 4.18
C GLY A 36 -22.03 -6.53 5.54
N SER A 37 -21.85 -7.53 6.41
CA SER A 37 -20.88 -7.43 7.49
C SER A 37 -19.53 -7.23 6.83
N SER A 38 -19.00 -6.03 6.97
CA SER A 38 -17.59 -5.76 6.72
C SER A 38 -16.79 -6.60 7.72
N ASP A 39 -16.48 -7.85 7.34
CA ASP A 39 -15.46 -8.64 7.99
C ASP A 39 -14.11 -7.92 7.77
N PRO A 40 -13.47 -7.38 8.81
CA PRO A 40 -12.12 -6.81 8.69
C PRO A 40 -11.04 -7.89 8.87
N GLU A 41 -11.37 -9.17 8.68
CA GLU A 41 -10.51 -10.30 9.02
C GLU A 41 -10.01 -11.07 7.79
N ARG A 42 -9.53 -10.33 6.78
CA ARG A 42 -8.44 -10.85 5.94
C ARG A 42 -7.17 -10.13 6.38
N ASN A 43 -6.61 -10.59 7.49
CA ASN A 43 -5.20 -10.38 7.81
C ASN A 43 -4.40 -11.08 6.71
N GLU A 44 -4.22 -10.38 5.59
CA GLU A 44 -3.09 -10.67 4.72
C GLU A 44 -1.87 -10.29 5.56
N ASP A 45 -1.23 -11.31 6.12
CA ASP A 45 0.04 -11.22 6.84
C ASP A 45 1.16 -10.80 5.86
N THR A 46 1.03 -9.61 5.29
CA THR A 46 2.15 -8.92 4.69
C THR A 46 3.04 -8.53 5.85
N HIS A 47 4.14 -9.27 6.02
CA HIS A 47 5.18 -8.95 6.99
C HIS A 47 5.53 -7.47 6.85
N ARG A 48 5.10 -6.65 7.82
CA ARG A 48 5.45 -5.23 7.92
C ARG A 48 6.93 -5.14 8.28
N GLY A 49 7.78 -5.31 7.27
CA GLY A 49 9.20 -5.61 7.44
C GLY A 49 10.13 -4.68 6.68
N PHE A 50 9.73 -3.44 6.38
CA PHE A 50 10.66 -2.47 5.81
C PHE A 50 11.42 -1.74 6.91
N LYS A 51 12.69 -2.11 7.11
CA LYS A 51 13.57 -1.37 8.01
C LYS A 51 13.63 0.11 7.59
N PRO A 52 13.63 1.08 8.52
CA PRO A 52 13.65 2.51 8.20
C PRO A 52 14.72 2.91 7.17
N ARG A 53 15.89 2.26 7.23
CA ARG A 53 17.00 2.44 6.29
C ARG A 53 16.65 2.14 4.82
N HIS A 54 15.82 1.14 4.54
CA HIS A 54 15.46 0.81 3.16
C HIS A 54 14.45 1.82 2.60
N SER A 55 13.53 2.31 3.42
CA SER A 55 12.60 3.38 3.03
C SER A 55 13.35 4.68 2.70
N GLN A 56 14.37 5.02 3.50
CA GLN A 56 15.24 6.15 3.22
C GLN A 56 16.06 5.95 1.94
N MET A 57 16.59 4.75 1.69
CA MET A 57 17.32 4.45 0.46
C MET A 57 16.44 4.61 -0.79
N ILE A 58 15.18 4.18 -0.74
CA ILE A 58 14.22 4.38 -1.84
C ILE A 58 13.94 5.87 -2.04
N ALA A 59 13.70 6.61 -0.95
CA ALA A 59 13.44 8.05 -1.02
C ALA A 59 14.63 8.82 -1.64
N VAL A 60 15.86 8.51 -1.23
CA VAL A 60 17.07 9.13 -1.76
C VAL A 60 17.31 8.71 -3.21
N GLY A 61 17.09 7.44 -3.56
CA GLY A 61 17.23 6.95 -4.94
C GLY A 61 16.25 7.60 -5.92
N GLY A 62 15.02 7.91 -5.47
CA GLY A 62 14.06 8.65 -6.27
C GLY A 62 14.38 10.15 -6.38
N ALA A 63 14.99 10.73 -5.34
CA ALA A 63 15.35 12.15 -5.31
C ALA A 63 16.64 12.47 -6.08
N ILE A 64 17.62 11.57 -6.07
CA ILE A 64 18.92 11.74 -6.74
C ILE A 64 18.88 10.97 -8.06
N GLY A 65 18.36 11.61 -9.10
CA GLY A 65 18.29 11.07 -10.45
C GLY A 65 19.18 11.81 -11.45
N THR A 66 19.25 11.29 -12.67
CA THR A 66 19.96 11.90 -13.81
C THR A 66 19.50 13.33 -14.10
N SER A 67 18.24 13.65 -13.78
CA SER A 67 17.65 14.98 -13.94
C SER A 67 18.41 16.07 -13.17
N LEU A 68 18.96 15.74 -11.99
CA LEU A 68 19.76 16.67 -11.21
C LEU A 68 21.02 17.08 -12.00
N PHE A 69 21.71 16.12 -12.61
CA PHE A 69 22.93 16.36 -13.37
C PHE A 69 22.66 17.05 -14.71
N LEU A 70 21.64 16.61 -15.45
CA LEU A 70 21.29 17.21 -16.75
C LEU A 70 20.86 18.68 -16.60
N GLY A 71 20.04 18.99 -15.59
CA GLY A 71 19.63 20.36 -15.30
C GLY A 71 20.79 21.23 -14.81
N THR A 72 21.55 20.75 -13.82
CA THR A 72 22.68 21.49 -13.22
C THR A 72 23.76 21.79 -14.26
N ALA A 73 24.11 20.83 -15.13
CA ALA A 73 25.16 21.01 -16.14
C ALA A 73 24.85 22.12 -17.14
N GLN A 74 23.57 22.29 -17.52
CA GLN A 74 23.16 23.36 -18.41
C GLN A 74 23.13 24.72 -17.71
N VAL A 75 22.56 24.77 -16.50
CA VAL A 75 22.42 26.02 -15.72
C VAL A 75 23.79 26.57 -15.31
N LEU A 76 24.74 25.70 -14.99
CA LEU A 76 26.09 26.12 -14.59
C LEU A 76 26.85 26.84 -15.72
N ARG A 77 26.68 26.40 -16.97
CA ARG A 77 27.31 27.05 -18.14
C ARG A 77 26.73 28.42 -18.45
N ILE A 78 25.45 28.64 -18.16
CA ILE A 78 24.72 29.85 -18.57
C ILE A 78 24.70 30.91 -17.44
N GLY A 79 24.44 30.50 -16.20
CA GLY A 79 24.20 31.41 -15.08
C GLY A 79 25.36 31.57 -14.09
N GLY A 80 26.44 30.81 -14.25
CA GLY A 80 27.54 30.76 -13.28
C GLY A 80 27.16 30.08 -11.96
N PRO A 81 28.15 29.79 -11.09
CA PRO A 81 27.95 28.96 -9.90
C PRO A 81 27.08 29.62 -8.81
N LEU A 82 27.13 30.95 -8.70
CA LEU A 82 26.39 31.67 -7.65
C LEU A 82 24.87 31.66 -7.89
N PHE A 83 24.44 31.84 -9.14
CA PHE A 83 23.03 31.80 -9.51
C PHE A 83 22.41 30.41 -9.28
N LEU A 84 23.21 29.36 -9.51
CA LEU A 84 22.78 27.97 -9.30
C LEU A 84 22.46 27.72 -7.82
N LEU A 85 23.34 28.12 -6.89
CA LEU A 85 23.14 27.93 -5.46
C LEU A 85 21.88 28.65 -4.94
N ILE A 86 21.68 29.91 -5.34
CA ILE A 86 20.52 30.70 -4.91
C ILE A 86 19.23 30.07 -5.46
N SER A 87 19.20 29.69 -6.74
CA SER A 87 18.02 29.09 -7.37
C SER A 87 17.64 27.76 -6.73
N TYR A 88 18.62 26.89 -6.48
CA TYR A 88 18.38 25.62 -5.79
C TYR A 88 17.88 25.85 -4.35
N GLY A 89 18.43 26.81 -3.60
CA GLY A 89 17.97 27.14 -2.26
C GLY A 89 16.51 27.60 -2.21
N VAL A 90 16.13 28.54 -3.09
CA VAL A 90 14.74 29.04 -3.16
C VAL A 90 13.78 27.93 -3.58
N LEU A 91 14.16 27.13 -4.59
CA LEU A 91 13.34 26.03 -5.07
C LEU A 91 13.15 24.94 -4.01
N SER A 92 14.22 24.61 -3.26
CA SER A 92 14.15 23.64 -2.16
C SER A 92 13.18 24.08 -1.06
N ILE A 93 13.16 25.36 -0.68
CA ILE A 93 12.23 25.88 0.33
C ILE A 93 10.78 25.77 -0.15
N LEU A 94 10.52 26.14 -1.41
CA LEU A 94 9.17 26.06 -2.00
C LEU A 94 8.68 24.60 -2.05
N ILE A 95 9.51 23.68 -2.54
CA ILE A 95 9.18 22.26 -2.61
C ILE A 95 9.00 21.66 -1.21
N TYR A 96 9.85 22.02 -0.26
CA TYR A 96 9.73 21.58 1.13
C TYR A 96 8.36 21.92 1.71
N CYS A 97 7.87 23.15 1.51
CA CYS A 97 6.54 23.56 1.97
C CYS A 97 5.42 22.66 1.41
N ILE A 98 5.48 22.35 0.11
CA ILE A 98 4.50 21.49 -0.57
C ILE A 98 4.56 20.06 -0.03
N VAL A 99 5.76 19.47 0.04
CA VAL A 99 5.97 18.09 0.50
C VAL A 99 5.55 17.94 1.97
N THR A 100 5.84 18.92 2.82
CA THR A 100 5.38 18.92 4.21
C THR A 100 3.85 19.02 4.29
N GLY A 101 3.20 19.81 3.44
CA GLY A 101 1.74 19.85 3.34
C GLY A 101 1.14 18.50 2.98
N ILE A 102 1.71 17.83 1.98
CA ILE A 102 1.31 16.49 1.56
C ILE A 102 1.56 15.46 2.67
N ALA A 103 2.71 15.52 3.33
CA ALA A 103 3.08 14.61 4.41
C ALA A 103 2.09 14.68 5.58
N LYS A 104 1.60 15.88 5.94
CA LYS A 104 0.57 16.06 6.97
C LYS A 104 -0.76 15.40 6.60
N VAL A 105 -1.15 15.42 5.33
CA VAL A 105 -2.36 14.74 4.86
C VAL A 105 -2.15 13.22 4.80
N ALA A 106 -0.95 12.78 4.41
CA ALA A 106 -0.59 11.37 4.32
C ALA A 106 -0.56 10.66 5.69
N THR A 107 -0.16 11.35 6.76
CA THR A 107 -0.17 10.79 8.12
C THR A 107 -1.54 10.85 8.78
N TYR A 108 -2.44 11.75 8.34
CA TYR A 108 -3.77 11.91 8.93
C TYR A 108 -4.72 10.74 8.61
N LEU A 109 -4.70 10.20 7.38
CA LEU A 109 -5.39 8.95 7.04
C LEU A 109 -4.44 8.00 6.30
N PRO A 110 -3.72 7.11 6.99
CA PRO A 110 -2.84 6.15 6.35
C PRO A 110 -3.65 5.03 5.67
N VAL A 111 -4.07 5.26 4.42
CA VAL A 111 -4.75 4.24 3.61
C VAL A 111 -3.69 3.35 2.94
N PRO A 112 -3.72 2.02 3.14
CA PRO A 112 -2.84 1.10 2.42
C PRO A 112 -3.04 1.26 0.91
N GLY A 113 -1.98 1.63 0.18
CA GLY A 113 -2.06 1.90 -1.26
C GLY A 113 -2.77 3.21 -1.65
N GLY A 114 -2.94 4.15 -0.71
CA GLY A 114 -3.59 5.44 -0.97
C GLY A 114 -2.79 6.36 -1.88
N THR A 115 -3.15 6.43 -3.16
CA THR A 115 -2.59 7.39 -4.13
C THR A 115 -3.05 8.82 -3.84
N MET A 116 -2.27 9.84 -4.23
CA MET A 116 -2.68 11.26 -4.09
C MET A 116 -4.05 11.59 -4.74
N ALA A 117 -4.44 10.84 -5.78
CA ALA A 117 -5.76 10.90 -6.38
C ALA A 117 -6.90 10.48 -5.43
N TYR A 118 -6.65 9.54 -4.51
CA TYR A 118 -7.60 9.11 -3.49
C TYR A 118 -7.82 10.21 -2.43
N TYR A 119 -6.75 10.89 -2.01
CA TYR A 119 -6.87 12.05 -1.12
C TYR A 119 -7.57 13.23 -1.82
N GLY A 120 -7.31 13.48 -3.11
CA GLY A 120 -8.02 14.51 -3.88
C GLY A 120 -9.51 14.22 -4.09
N HIS A 121 -9.87 12.95 -4.29
CA HIS A 121 -11.28 12.51 -4.39
C HIS A 121 -12.04 12.75 -3.08
N LYS A 122 -11.39 12.50 -1.94
CA LYS A 122 -12.01 12.61 -0.61
C LYS A 122 -12.04 14.03 -0.03
N TYR A 123 -11.00 14.84 -0.27
CA TYR A 123 -10.86 16.17 0.36
C TYR A 123 -11.26 17.35 -0.54
N VAL A 124 -11.29 17.19 -1.87
CA VAL A 124 -11.56 18.31 -2.79
C VAL A 124 -12.84 18.07 -3.57
N SER A 125 -12.86 17.07 -4.46
CA SER A 125 -14.03 16.68 -5.25
C SER A 125 -13.75 15.42 -6.05
N ARG A 126 -14.80 14.64 -6.34
CA ARG A 126 -14.75 13.42 -7.16
C ARG A 126 -14.16 13.66 -8.56
N SER A 127 -14.39 14.84 -9.15
CA SER A 127 -13.84 15.22 -10.46
C SER A 127 -12.35 15.56 -10.40
N MET A 128 -11.90 16.24 -9.34
CA MET A 128 -10.49 16.61 -9.14
C MET A 128 -9.61 15.37 -8.89
N GLY A 129 -10.12 14.38 -8.14
CA GLY A 129 -9.42 13.10 -7.97
C GLY A 129 -9.20 12.35 -9.28
N PHE A 130 -10.22 12.33 -10.15
CA PHE A 130 -10.11 11.73 -11.49
C PHE A 130 -9.13 12.50 -12.39
N ALA A 131 -9.22 13.83 -12.41
CA ALA A 131 -8.32 14.69 -13.19
C ALA A 131 -6.85 14.53 -12.77
N MET A 132 -6.57 14.50 -11.47
CA MET A 132 -5.20 14.27 -10.96
C MET A 132 -4.66 12.88 -11.33
N GLY A 133 -5.51 11.85 -11.30
CA GLY A 133 -5.11 10.50 -11.75
C GLY A 133 -4.76 10.47 -13.24
N TYR A 134 -5.57 11.13 -14.06
CA TYR A 134 -5.33 11.24 -15.50
C TYR A 134 -4.05 12.03 -15.79
N LEU A 135 -3.86 13.20 -15.15
CA LEU A 135 -2.66 14.02 -15.32
C LEU A 135 -1.37 13.26 -14.94
N TYR A 136 -1.44 12.44 -13.88
CA TYR A 136 -0.32 11.59 -13.47
C TYR A 136 0.01 10.54 -14.54
N TRP A 137 -1.01 9.88 -15.10
CA TRP A 137 -0.82 8.91 -16.18
C TRP A 137 -0.23 9.55 -17.44
N TYR A 138 -0.69 10.73 -17.85
CA TYR A 138 -0.12 11.47 -18.99
C TYR A 138 1.34 11.87 -18.75
N SER A 139 1.64 12.35 -17.55
CA SER A 139 3.00 12.75 -17.17
C SER A 139 3.97 11.56 -17.22
N LEU A 140 3.52 10.36 -16.87
CA LEU A 140 4.31 9.13 -17.04
C LEU A 140 4.39 8.69 -18.51
N GLY A 141 3.28 8.78 -19.26
CA GLY A 141 3.23 8.42 -20.67
C GLY A 141 4.16 9.26 -21.54
N ILE A 142 4.25 10.57 -21.28
CA ILE A 142 5.14 11.47 -22.03
C ILE A 142 6.62 11.30 -21.66
N LEU A 143 6.91 10.67 -20.51
CA LEU A 143 8.26 10.42 -20.03
C LEU A 143 8.88 9.14 -20.66
N ILE A 144 8.07 8.17 -21.06
CA ILE A 144 8.52 6.89 -21.67
C ILE A 144 9.26 7.02 -23.02
N PRO A 145 8.88 7.91 -23.96
CA PRO A 145 9.51 7.99 -25.28
C PRO A 145 10.88 8.71 -25.34
N TYR A 146 11.46 9.09 -24.20
CA TYR A 146 12.76 9.78 -24.11
C TYR A 146 13.67 9.13 -23.06
#